data_AF-A0A381SWR6-F1
#
_entry.id   AF-A0A381SWR6-F1
#
_cell.length_a   1.000
_cell.length_b   1.000
_cell.length_c   1.000
_cell.angle_alpha   90.00
_cell.angle_beta   90.00
_cell.angle_gamma   90.00
#
_symmetry.space_group_name_H-M   'P 1'
#
loop_
_entity.id
_entity.type
_entity.pdbx_description
1 polymer ?
#
loop_
_entity_poly.entity_id
_entity_poly.type
_entity_poly.pdbx_seq_one_letter_code
_entity_poly.pdbx_strand_id
1 'polypeptide(L)'
;SGPITIAKVAGDSAQAGWQNFFNVLALLSISLGVINLLPIPLLDGGHLLFYGIEIVIGKPVPTRVQTLGVQIGIVAVAGMIALAFYNDFARLLG
;
A
#
# COMPACT_ATOMS: atom_id res chain seq x y z
N SER A 1 -4.60 16.97 -4.73
CA SER A 1 -3.73 15.78 -4.77
C SER A 1 -4.50 14.56 -4.29
N GLY A 2 -5.54 14.20 -5.04
CA GLY A 2 -6.41 13.07 -4.70
C GLY A 2 -5.96 11.79 -5.40
N PRO A 3 -6.52 10.63 -5.04
CA PRO A 3 -6.23 9.33 -5.67
C PRO A 3 -6.40 9.34 -7.19
N ILE A 4 -7.37 10.12 -7.68
CA ILE A 4 -7.67 10.29 -9.10
C ILE A 4 -6.52 10.98 -9.87
N THR A 5 -5.84 11.94 -9.26
CA THR A 5 -4.69 12.64 -9.90
C THR A 5 -3.46 11.73 -9.96
N ILE A 6 -3.25 10.90 -8.92
CA ILE A 6 -2.15 9.93 -8.87
C ILE A 6 -2.35 8.84 -9.94
N ALA A 7 -3.59 8.37 -10.13
CA ALA A 7 -3.92 7.41 -11.19
C ALA A 7 -3.68 7.98 -12.60
N LYS A 8 -3.97 9.27 -12.83
CA LYS A 8 -3.79 9.90 -14.14
C LYS A 8 -2.32 10.09 -14.53
N VAL A 9 -1.47 10.50 -13.57
CA VAL A 9 -0.02 10.64 -13.78
C VAL A 9 0.67 9.28 -14.00
N ALA A 10 0.19 8.22 -13.34
CA ALA A 10 0.69 6.87 -13.55
C ALA A 10 0.37 6.33 -14.98
N GLY A 11 -0.77 6.73 -15.55
CA GLY A 11 -1.22 6.28 -16.88
C GLY A 11 -0.47 6.91 -18.06
N ASP A 12 -0.07 8.19 -17.96
CA ASP A 12 0.58 8.92 -19.05
C ASP A 12 2.01 8.43 -19.36
N SER A 13 2.62 7.61 -18.50
CA SER A 13 4.00 7.12 -18.66
C SER A 13 4.15 5.82 -19.47
N ALA A 14 3.03 5.20 -19.90
CA ALA A 14 3.02 3.84 -20.45
C ALA A 14 3.32 3.72 -21.97
N GLN A 15 3.40 4.81 -22.75
CA GLN A 15 3.37 4.76 -24.23
C GLN A 15 4.71 4.99 -24.96
N ALA A 16 5.72 4.15 -24.77
CA ALA A 16 6.84 4.10 -25.73
C ALA A 16 7.28 2.65 -25.96
N GLY A 17 8.00 2.34 -27.03
CA GLY A 17 8.19 0.98 -27.58
C GLY A 17 8.82 -0.08 -26.65
N TRP A 18 9.31 -1.20 -27.21
CA TRP A 18 9.81 -2.37 -26.44
C TRP A 18 10.78 -2.02 -25.29
N GLN A 19 11.67 -1.03 -25.49
CA GLN A 19 12.55 -0.49 -24.44
C GLN A 19 11.76 0.17 -23.29
N ASN A 20 10.76 0.98 -23.61
CA ASN A 20 9.95 1.67 -22.61
C ASN A 20 8.94 0.73 -21.95
N PHE A 21 8.48 -0.31 -22.65
CA PHE A 21 7.68 -1.39 -22.05
C PHE A 21 8.41 -2.04 -20.87
N PHE A 22 9.68 -2.44 -21.05
CA PHE A 22 10.48 -3.01 -19.96
C PHE A 22 10.77 -1.98 -18.86
N ASN A 23 11.00 -0.71 -19.19
CA ASN A 23 11.18 0.33 -18.17
C ASN A 23 9.91 0.55 -17.32
N VAL A 24 8.74 0.63 -17.95
CA VAL A 24 7.45 0.78 -17.25
C VAL A 24 7.17 -0.47 -16.42
N LEU A 25 7.40 -1.67 -16.97
CA LEU A 25 7.24 -2.93 -16.26
C LEU A 25 8.17 -3.01 -15.04
N ALA A 26 9.44 -2.63 -15.19
CA ALA A 26 10.40 -2.60 -14.09
C ALA A 26 10.00 -1.57 -13.02
N LEU A 27 9.60 -0.37 -13.41
CA LEU A 27 9.15 0.68 -12.50
C LEU A 27 7.90 0.23 -11.72
N LEU A 28 6.90 -0.34 -12.39
CA LEU A 28 5.69 -0.87 -11.77
C LEU A 28 6.02 -2.02 -10.82
N SER A 29 6.87 -2.96 -11.25
CA SER A 29 7.30 -4.09 -10.42
C SER A 29 8.03 -3.65 -9.16
N ILE A 30 8.97 -2.71 -9.27
CA ILE A 30 9.67 -2.13 -8.12
C ILE A 30 8.69 -1.39 -7.22
N SER A 31 7.79 -0.58 -7.78
CA SER A 31 6.82 0.19 -7.00
C SER A 31 5.89 -0.74 -6.21
N LEU A 32 5.38 -1.80 -6.85
CA LEU A 32 4.56 -2.82 -6.20
C LEU A 32 5.35 -3.59 -5.14
N GLY A 33 6.60 -3.96 -5.44
CA GLY A 33 7.48 -4.64 -4.50
C GLY A 33 7.77 -3.78 -3.26
N VAL A 34 8.08 -2.50 -3.43
CA VAL A 34 8.29 -1.55 -2.33
C VAL A 34 7.02 -1.39 -1.49
N ILE A 35 5.86 -1.20 -2.13
CA ILE A 35 4.58 -1.07 -1.42
C ILE A 35 4.28 -2.35 -0.62
N ASN A 36 4.45 -3.54 -1.22
CA ASN A 36 4.20 -4.81 -0.54
C ASN A 36 5.15 -5.09 0.63
N LEU A 37 6.37 -4.56 0.59
CA LEU A 37 7.34 -4.66 1.69
C LEU A 37 7.12 -3.65 2.82
N LEU A 38 6.22 -2.68 2.66
CA LEU A 38 5.95 -1.73 3.71
C LEU A 38 5.36 -2.42 4.96
N PRO A 39 5.57 -1.85 6.17
CA PRO A 39 5.02 -2.28 7.45
C PRO A 39 3.49 -2.26 7.59
N ILE A 40 2.74 -2.49 6.52
CA ILE A 40 1.29 -2.40 6.51
C ILE A 40 0.74 -3.78 6.87
N PRO A 41 -0.07 -3.92 7.93
CA PRO A 41 -0.58 -5.20 8.40
C PRO A 41 -1.38 -6.02 7.37
N LEU A 42 -1.78 -5.41 6.25
CA LEU A 42 -2.52 -6.06 5.16
C LEU A 42 -1.60 -6.61 4.04
N LEU A 43 -0.34 -6.21 4.00
CA LEU A 43 0.63 -6.56 2.94
C LEU A 43 1.67 -7.56 3.45
N ASP A 44 2.37 -8.23 2.53
CA ASP A 44 3.40 -9.25 2.84
C ASP A 44 4.48 -8.73 3.81
N GLY A 45 4.81 -7.44 3.74
CA GLY A 45 5.72 -6.73 4.63
C GLY A 45 5.26 -6.63 6.08
N GLY A 46 3.96 -6.75 6.35
CA GLY A 46 3.42 -6.84 7.71
C GLY A 46 3.92 -8.10 8.44
N HIS A 47 4.00 -9.23 7.73
CA HIS A 47 4.57 -10.47 8.28
C HIS A 47 6.07 -10.34 8.53
N LEU A 48 6.81 -9.72 7.60
CA LEU A 48 8.23 -9.42 7.79
C LEU A 48 8.46 -8.52 9.01
N LEU A 49 7.56 -7.57 9.28
CA LEU A 49 7.64 -6.75 10.48
C LEU A 49 7.50 -7.58 11.75
N PHE A 50 6.53 -8.49 11.81
CA PHE A 50 6.37 -9.38 12.95
C PHE A 50 7.57 -10.30 13.15
N TYR A 51 8.18 -10.78 12.06
CA TYR A 51 9.43 -11.54 12.14
C TYR A 51 10.62 -10.70 12.62
N GLY A 52 10.72 -9.43 12.18
CA GLY A 52 11.72 -8.50 12.70
C GLY A 52 11.55 -8.27 14.21
N ILE A 53 10.31 -8.09 14.66
CA ILE A 53 9.98 -7.97 16.09
C ILE A 53 10.33 -9.26 16.84
N GLU A 54 10.04 -10.42 16.27
CA GLU A 54 10.38 -11.73 16.84
C GLU A 54 11.90 -11.93 16.97
N ILE A 55 12.70 -11.48 16.01
CA ILE A 55 14.17 -11.51 16.09
C ILE A 55 14.67 -10.64 17.25
N VAL A 56 14.08 -9.45 17.44
CA VAL A 56 14.46 -8.52 18.52
C VAL A 56 14.02 -9.01 19.90
N ILE A 57 12.81 -9.58 20.00
CA ILE A 57 12.21 -10.04 21.26
C ILE A 57 12.65 -11.48 21.61
N GLY A 58 13.12 -12.25 20.62
CA GLY A 58 13.53 -13.65 20.76
C GLY A 58 12.37 -14.62 21.03
N LYS A 59 11.11 -14.19 20.82
CA LYS A 59 9.90 -14.99 21.06
C LYS A 59 8.87 -14.75 19.95
N PRO A 60 8.12 -15.80 19.55
CA PRO A 60 7.10 -15.68 18.52
C PRO A 60 6.00 -14.73 18.93
N VAL A 61 5.62 -13.83 18.01
CA VAL A 61 4.51 -12.90 18.21
C VAL A 61 3.21 -13.71 18.29
N PRO A 62 2.41 -13.61 19.37
CA PRO A 62 1.17 -14.38 19.50
C PRO A 62 0.21 -14.12 18.34
N THR A 63 -0.43 -15.17 17.83
CA THR A 63 -1.37 -15.08 16.69
C THR A 63 -2.49 -14.04 16.93
N ARG A 64 -2.96 -13.91 18.18
CA ARG A 64 -3.95 -12.88 18.56
C ARG A 64 -3.46 -11.44 18.28
N VAL A 65 -2.18 -11.16 18.52
CA VAL A 65 -1.58 -9.84 18.28
C VAL A 65 -1.43 -9.59 16.79
N GLN A 66 -1.05 -10.61 16.02
CA GLN A 66 -1.01 -10.51 14.55
C GLN A 66 -2.40 -10.21 13.98
N THR A 67 -3.43 -10.97 14.38
CA THR A 67 -4.81 -10.76 13.92
C THR A 67 -5.33 -9.38 14.28
N LEU A 68 -5.08 -8.90 15.51
CA LEU A 68 -5.44 -7.54 15.93
C LEU A 68 -4.71 -6.48 15.09
N GLY A 69 -3.42 -6.65 14.84
CA GLY A 69 -2.64 -5.75 13.99
C GLY A 69 -3.22 -5.66 12.57
N VAL A 70 -3.55 -6.80 11.96
CA VAL A 70 -4.20 -6.88 10.64
C VAL A 70 -5.55 -6.16 10.65
N GLN A 71 -6.40 -6.45 11.64
CA GLN A 71 -7.73 -5.85 11.74
C GLN A 71 -7.67 -4.33 11.92
N ILE A 72 -6.77 -3.83 12.77
CA ILE A 72 -6.53 -2.39 12.95
C ILE A 72 -6.03 -1.78 11.64
N GLY A 73 -5.08 -2.44 10.95
CA GLY A 73 -4.57 -1.98 9.66
C GLY A 73 -5.67 -1.85 8.61
N ILE A 74 -6.55 -2.85 8.50
CA ILE A 74 -7.69 -2.83 7.57
C ILE A 74 -8.64 -1.68 7.91
N VAL A 75 -9.01 -1.51 9.17
CA VAL A 75 -9.92 -0.44 9.60
C VAL A 75 -9.31 0.94 9.34
N ALA A 76 -8.02 1.12 9.61
CA ALA A 76 -7.32 2.37 9.35
C ALA A 76 -7.30 2.71 7.85
N VAL A 77 -6.98 1.74 6.99
CA VAL A 77 -6.98 1.91 5.54
C VAL A 77 -8.39 2.19 5.02
N ALA A 78 -9.38 1.42 5.45
CA ALA A 78 -10.78 1.64 5.08
C ALA A 78 -11.28 3.03 5.51
N GLY A 79 -10.90 3.48 6.71
CA GLY A 79 -11.19 4.82 7.21
C GLY A 79 -10.54 5.92 6.36
N MET A 80 -9.26 5.77 6.00
CA MET A 80 -8.59 6.72 5.10
C MET A 80 -9.26 6.77 3.73
N ILE A 81 -9.62 5.62 3.16
CA ILE A 81 -10.32 5.54 1.88
C ILE A 81 -11.67 6.27 1.98
N ALA A 82 -12.45 6.01 3.02
CA ALA A 82 -13.73 6.67 3.25
C ALA A 82 -13.59 8.19 3.39
N LEU A 83 -12.58 8.67 4.13
CA LEU A 83 -12.29 10.10 4.27
C LEU A 83 -11.85 10.72 2.95
N ALA A 84 -11.03 10.03 2.16
CA ALA A 84 -10.61 10.49 0.84
C ALA A 84 -11.82 10.61 -0.11
N PHE A 85 -12.69 9.59 -0.13
CA PHE A 85 -13.95 9.65 -0.90
C PHE A 85 -14.84 10.79 -0.44
N TYR A 86 -15.03 10.98 0.87
CA TYR A 86 -15.82 12.08 1.42
C TYR A 86 -15.26 13.44 0.96
N ASN A 87 -13.94 13.61 1.01
CA ASN A 87 -13.28 14.84 0.58
C ASN A 87 -13.41 15.07 -0.93
N ASP A 88 -13.29 14.02 -1.75
CA ASP A 88 -13.48 14.10 -3.20
C ASP A 88 -14.94 14.45 -3.57
N PHE A 89 -15.93 13.86 -2.89
CA PHE A 89 -17.35 14.20 -3.08
C PHE A 89 -17.67 15.62 -2.62
N ALA A 90 -17.18 16.03 -1.45
CA ALA A 90 -17.38 17.38 -0.93
C ALA A 90 -16.79 18.44 -1.87
N ARG A 91 -15.66 18.14 -2.51
CA ARG A 91 -15.02 19.01 -3.50
C ARG A 91 -15.72 19.03 -4.87
N LEU A 92 -16.48 17.99 -5.21
CA LEU A 92 -17.25 17.93 -6.47
C LEU A 92 -18.63 18.59 -6.36
N LEU A 93 -19.22 18.60 -5.16
CA LEU A 93 -20.54 19.18 -4.90
C LEU A 93 -20.50 20.64 -4.40
N GLY A 94 -19.34 21.11 -3.93
CA GLY A 94 -19.08 22.52 -3.60
C GLY A 94 -18.30 23.23 -4.69
#